data_AF-C4LE00-F1
#
_entry.id   AF-C4LE00-F1
#
_cell.length_a   1.000
_cell.length_b   1.000
_cell.length_c   1.000
_cell.angle_alpha   90.00
_cell.angle_beta   90.00
_cell.angle_gamma   90.00
#
_symmetry.space_group_name_H-M   'P 1'
#
loop_
_entity.id
_entity.type
_entity.pdbx_description
1 polymer ?
#
loop_
_entity_poly.entity_id
_entity_poly.type
_entity_poly.pdbx_seq_one_letter_code
_entity_poly.pdbx_strand_id
1 'polypeptide(L)'
;MIVWLRSITQARLAWVLLGVSAVFLEVCALLFQHGLGLRPCLMCIYERIAVIGLIVSSVVALIDPSKRIWRWSGLIMWGLCIYRGLQLSLRHVDYLLHPSPFNTCSLFPDFPSWLPLDVWFPWWFKPLAECSERQWSMLGWELPQWLVLIFSLYLLVWLMVITANLLTHRYLTD
;
A
#
# COMPACT_ATOMS: atom_id res chain seq x y z
N MET A 1 27.39 -5.78 10.93
CA MET A 1 26.17 -5.06 10.52
C MET A 1 25.31 -5.87 9.53
N ILE A 2 25.88 -6.36 8.42
CA ILE A 2 25.14 -7.10 7.37
C ILE A 2 24.53 -8.43 7.88
N VAL A 3 25.23 -9.14 8.76
CA VAL A 3 24.73 -10.40 9.39
C VAL A 3 23.53 -10.17 10.32
N TRP A 4 23.47 -9.00 10.98
CA TRP A 4 22.36 -8.66 11.89
C TRP A 4 21.08 -8.31 11.10
N LEU A 5 21.22 -7.54 10.01
CA LEU A 5 20.14 -7.30 9.04
C LEU A 5 19.61 -8.60 8.42
N ARG A 6 20.49 -9.59 8.18
CA ARG A 6 20.13 -10.92 7.68
C ARG A 6 19.27 -11.71 8.68
N SER A 7 19.58 -11.62 9.98
CA SER A 7 18.77 -12.29 11.01
C SER A 7 17.34 -11.74 11.06
N ILE A 8 17.18 -10.43 10.85
CA ILE A 8 15.87 -9.76 10.86
C ILE A 8 15.07 -10.08 9.58
N THR A 9 15.72 -10.12 8.40
CA THR A 9 15.04 -10.45 7.14
C THR A 9 14.72 -11.93 6.97
N GLN A 10 15.44 -12.83 7.64
CA GLN A 10 15.08 -14.26 7.72
C GLN A 10 14.08 -14.56 8.82
N ALA A 11 13.97 -13.70 9.84
CA ALA A 11 12.96 -13.85 10.87
C ALA A 11 11.57 -13.57 10.31
N ARG A 12 10.61 -14.44 10.66
CA ARG A 12 9.16 -14.23 10.45
C ARG A 12 8.72 -12.84 10.96
N LEU A 13 9.42 -12.31 11.95
CA LEU A 13 9.17 -11.03 12.57
C LEU A 13 9.13 -9.86 11.57
N ALA A 14 10.01 -9.79 10.57
CA ALA A 14 9.97 -8.70 9.59
C ALA A 14 8.69 -8.70 8.75
N TRP A 15 8.23 -9.89 8.35
CA TRP A 15 6.99 -10.05 7.60
C TRP A 15 5.74 -9.83 8.47
N VAL A 16 5.79 -10.25 9.74
CA VAL A 16 4.73 -9.91 10.72
C VAL A 16 4.65 -8.40 10.92
N LEU A 17 5.78 -7.71 11.08
CA LEU A 17 5.80 -6.26 11.24
C LEU A 17 5.19 -5.54 10.04
N LEU A 18 5.54 -5.97 8.81
CA LEU A 18 4.94 -5.44 7.58
C LEU A 18 3.41 -5.65 7.55
N GLY A 19 2.95 -6.86 7.89
CA GLY A 19 1.53 -7.17 7.92
C GLY A 19 0.77 -6.35 8.97
N VAL A 20 1.32 -6.26 10.18
CA VAL A 20 0.74 -5.49 11.29
C VAL A 20 0.70 -4.00 10.96
N SER A 21 1.76 -3.44 10.38
CA SER A 21 1.78 -2.03 10.00
C SER A 21 0.79 -1.73 8.86
N ALA A 22 0.61 -2.63 7.90
CA ALA A 22 -0.39 -2.48 6.84
C ALA A 22 -1.83 -2.60 7.38
N VAL A 23 -2.10 -3.56 8.27
CA VAL A 23 -3.40 -3.68 8.96
C VAL A 23 -3.70 -2.43 9.78
N PHE A 24 -2.69 -1.90 10.49
CA PHE A 24 -2.84 -0.67 11.27
C PHE A 24 -3.27 0.51 10.38
N LEU A 25 -2.70 0.65 9.18
CA LEU A 25 -3.09 1.70 8.23
C LEU A 25 -4.54 1.55 7.75
N GLU A 26 -4.99 0.33 7.44
CA GLU A 26 -6.40 0.08 7.08
C GLU A 26 -7.36 0.39 8.23
N VAL A 27 -7.01 0.00 9.46
CA VAL A 27 -7.81 0.31 10.64
C VAL A 27 -7.89 1.81 10.86
N CYS A 28 -6.78 2.54 10.75
CA CYS A 28 -6.78 4.00 10.81
C CYS A 28 -7.66 4.62 9.72
N ALA A 29 -7.60 4.12 8.49
CA ALA A 29 -8.43 4.60 7.40
C ALA A 29 -9.93 4.34 7.64
N LEU A 30 -10.29 3.18 8.20
CA LEU A 30 -11.67 2.86 8.59
C LEU A 30 -12.17 3.71 9.76
N LEU A 31 -11.30 4.02 10.73
CA LEU A 31 -11.60 4.94 11.82
C LEU A 31 -11.84 6.36 11.31
N PHE A 32 -11.08 6.82 10.32
CA PHE A 32 -11.35 8.12 9.69
C PHE A 32 -12.68 8.12 8.93
N GLN A 33 -13.01 7.03 8.24
CA GLN A 33 -14.28 6.93 7.52
C GLN A 33 -15.49 6.89 8.47
N HIS A 34 -15.48 6.04 9.50
CA HIS A 34 -16.63 5.84 10.38
C HIS A 34 -16.64 6.77 11.60
N GLY A 35 -15.46 7.12 12.12
CA GLY A 35 -15.32 7.97 13.30
C GLY A 35 -15.43 9.46 12.99
N LEU A 36 -14.81 9.92 11.90
CA LEU A 36 -14.87 11.34 11.48
C LEU A 36 -15.92 11.59 10.39
N GLY A 37 -16.56 10.55 9.86
CA GLY A 37 -17.58 10.68 8.80
C GLY A 37 -17.02 11.07 7.43
N LEU A 38 -15.72 10.83 7.19
CA LEU A 38 -15.06 11.17 5.92
C LEU A 38 -15.58 10.27 4.78
N ARG A 39 -15.96 10.88 3.65
CA ARG A 39 -16.54 10.17 2.50
C ARG A 39 -15.42 9.70 1.57
N PRO A 40 -15.24 8.38 1.35
CA PRO A 40 -14.14 7.88 0.54
C PRO A 40 -14.26 8.32 -0.92
N CYS A 41 -13.13 8.69 -1.50
CA CYS A 41 -12.96 9.00 -2.91
C CYS A 41 -12.53 7.75 -3.72
N LEU A 42 -12.63 7.81 -5.05
CA LEU A 42 -12.23 6.67 -5.89
C LEU A 42 -10.73 6.32 -5.76
N MET A 43 -9.84 7.33 -5.78
CA MET A 43 -8.40 7.09 -5.61
C MET A 43 -8.06 6.50 -4.24
N CYS A 44 -8.77 6.94 -3.20
CA CYS A 44 -8.67 6.43 -1.84
C CYS A 44 -8.98 4.92 -1.77
N ILE A 45 -9.97 4.46 -2.54
CA ILE A 45 -10.33 3.04 -2.63
C ILE A 45 -9.21 2.24 -3.32
N TYR A 46 -8.63 2.76 -4.40
CA TYR A 46 -7.50 2.10 -5.05
C TYR A 46 -6.25 2.04 -4.17
N GLU A 47 -6.01 3.07 -3.36
CA GLU A 47 -4.93 3.08 -2.37
C GLU A 47 -5.14 2.01 -1.29
N ARG A 48 -6.38 1.83 -0.79
CA ARG A 48 -6.72 0.74 0.14
C ARG A 48 -6.49 -0.63 -0.46
N ILE A 49 -6.90 -0.84 -1.72
CA ILE A 49 -6.62 -2.10 -2.43
C ILE A 49 -5.12 -2.37 -2.50
N ALA A 50 -4.30 -1.33 -2.71
CA ALA A 50 -2.84 -1.47 -2.67
C ALA A 50 -2.34 -1.89 -1.28
N VAL A 51 -2.86 -1.31 -0.19
CA VAL A 51 -2.50 -1.69 1.19
C VAL A 51 -2.97 -3.11 1.54
N ILE A 52 -4.16 -3.51 1.13
CA ILE A 52 -4.63 -4.90 1.25
C ILE A 52 -3.68 -5.84 0.50
N GLY A 53 -3.20 -5.44 -0.68
CA GLY A 53 -2.14 -6.16 -1.40
C GLY A 53 -0.86 -6.33 -0.58
N LEU A 54 -0.46 -5.33 0.22
CA LEU A 54 0.66 -5.45 1.17
C LEU A 54 0.38 -6.50 2.24
N ILE A 55 -0.83 -6.50 2.81
CA ILE A 55 -1.25 -7.50 3.80
C ILE A 55 -1.15 -8.91 3.21
N VAL A 56 -1.70 -9.13 2.01
CA VAL A 56 -1.63 -10.42 1.32
C VAL A 56 -0.16 -10.80 1.04
N SER A 57 0.68 -9.85 0.63
CA SER A 57 2.11 -10.09 0.39
C SER A 57 2.84 -10.56 1.65
N SER A 58 2.50 -9.97 2.81
CA SER A 58 3.06 -10.37 4.11
C SER A 58 2.62 -11.78 4.51
N VAL A 59 1.34 -12.12 4.30
CA VAL A 59 0.80 -13.44 4.62
C VAL A 59 1.44 -14.52 3.74
N VAL A 60 1.56 -14.27 2.43
CA VAL A 60 2.19 -15.21 1.48
C VAL A 60 3.65 -15.48 1.87
N ALA A 61 4.39 -14.46 2.30
CA ALA A 61 5.77 -14.62 2.76
C ALA A 61 5.87 -15.32 4.13
N LEU A 62 4.85 -15.23 4.98
CA LEU A 62 4.80 -15.85 6.32
C LEU A 62 4.56 -17.36 6.29
N ILE A 63 3.93 -17.90 5.23
CA ILE A 63 3.62 -19.34 5.11
C ILE A 63 4.88 -20.19 5.29
N ASP A 64 5.94 -19.87 4.56
CA ASP A 64 7.22 -20.57 4.66
C ASP A 64 8.39 -19.65 4.28
N PRO A 65 8.94 -18.87 5.23
CA PRO A 65 10.02 -17.93 4.96
C PRO A 65 11.36 -18.63 4.64
N SER A 66 11.48 -19.92 4.95
CA SER A 66 12.69 -20.71 4.68
C SER A 66 12.78 -21.10 3.21
N LYS A 67 11.63 -21.29 2.55
CA LYS A 67 11.58 -21.61 1.12
C LYS A 67 11.76 -20.35 0.28
N ARG A 68 12.75 -20.41 -0.61
CA ARG A 68 13.09 -19.32 -1.52
C ARG A 68 11.87 -18.86 -2.35
N ILE A 69 11.03 -19.79 -2.81
CA ILE A 69 9.88 -19.50 -3.67
C ILE A 69 8.89 -18.52 -2.98
N TRP A 70 8.46 -18.83 -1.75
CA TRP A 70 7.48 -18.02 -1.00
C TRP A 70 8.03 -16.65 -0.61
N ARG A 71 9.33 -16.58 -0.29
CA ARG A 71 9.99 -15.32 0.02
C ARG A 71 10.06 -14.39 -1.19
N TRP A 72 10.46 -14.92 -2.35
CA TRP A 72 10.54 -14.11 -3.58
C TRP A 72 9.16 -13.72 -4.12
N SER A 73 8.16 -14.60 -4.03
CA SER A 73 6.79 -14.26 -4.43
C SER A 73 6.23 -13.13 -3.56
N GLY A 74 6.42 -13.20 -2.24
CA GLY A 74 6.05 -12.12 -1.31
C GLY A 74 6.76 -10.81 -1.62
N LEU A 75 8.08 -10.85 -1.87
CA LEU A 75 8.85 -9.64 -2.24
C LEU A 75 8.37 -9.03 -3.57
N ILE A 76 8.10 -9.84 -4.59
CA ILE A 76 7.62 -9.34 -5.89
C ILE A 76 6.25 -8.69 -5.71
N MET A 77 5.34 -9.36 -4.98
CA MET A 77 4.01 -8.83 -4.74
C MET A 77 4.04 -7.53 -3.94
N TRP A 78 4.87 -7.48 -2.89
CA TRP A 78 5.10 -6.27 -2.11
C TRP A 78 5.58 -5.11 -3.01
N GLY A 79 6.58 -5.33 -3.86
CA GLY A 79 7.11 -4.31 -4.75
C GLY A 79 6.06 -3.79 -5.75
N LEU A 80 5.27 -4.69 -6.34
CA LEU A 80 4.19 -4.31 -7.27
C LEU A 80 3.12 -3.45 -6.58
N CYS A 81 2.69 -3.85 -5.37
CA CYS A 81 1.68 -3.11 -4.60
C CYS A 81 2.17 -1.73 -4.19
N ILE A 82 3.40 -1.59 -3.67
CA ILE A 82 3.94 -0.27 -3.31
C ILE A 82 4.09 0.61 -4.54
N TYR A 83 4.65 0.09 -5.63
CA TYR A 83 4.87 0.89 -6.84
C TYR A 83 3.55 1.46 -7.36
N ARG A 84 2.51 0.63 -7.43
CA ARG A 84 1.15 1.06 -7.82
C ARG A 84 0.54 2.02 -6.80
N GLY A 85 0.67 1.75 -5.50
CA GLY A 85 0.17 2.63 -4.43
C GLY A 85 0.82 4.02 -4.45
N LEU A 86 2.13 4.08 -4.70
CA LEU A 86 2.86 5.35 -4.85
C LEU A 86 2.40 6.11 -6.09
N GLN A 87 2.24 5.43 -7.23
CA GLN A 87 1.73 6.05 -8.45
C GLN A 87 0.29 6.59 -8.29
N LEU A 88 -0.56 5.88 -7.55
CA LEU A 88 -1.93 6.30 -7.25
C LEU A 88 -1.94 7.54 -6.34
N SER A 89 -1.19 7.51 -5.24
CA SER A 89 -1.11 8.63 -4.29
C SER A 89 -0.50 9.89 -4.91
N LEU A 90 0.50 9.76 -5.77
CA LEU A 90 1.05 10.90 -6.53
C LEU A 90 -0.01 11.53 -7.46
N ARG A 91 -0.79 10.71 -8.18
CA ARG A 91 -1.92 11.21 -8.98
C ARG A 91 -3.00 11.85 -8.13
N HIS A 92 -3.27 11.29 -6.95
CA HIS A 92 -4.22 11.84 -6.01
C HIS A 92 -3.80 13.23 -5.53
N VAL A 93 -2.52 13.42 -5.18
CA VAL A 93 -1.98 14.74 -4.83
C VAL A 93 -2.06 15.71 -6.00
N ASP A 94 -1.82 15.25 -7.24
CA ASP A 94 -1.95 16.09 -8.43
C ASP A 94 -3.39 16.62 -8.62
N TYR A 95 -4.41 15.79 -8.39
CA TYR A 95 -5.81 16.23 -8.42
C TYR A 95 -6.11 17.35 -7.39
N LEU A 96 -5.44 17.34 -6.23
CA LEU A 96 -5.65 18.34 -5.18
C LEU A 96 -4.91 19.67 -5.44
N LEU A 97 -3.74 19.60 -6.09
CA LEU A 97 -2.88 20.76 -6.33
C LEU A 97 -3.20 21.44 -7.67
N HIS A 98 -3.56 20.67 -8.69
CA HIS A 98 -3.85 21.16 -10.03
C HIS A 98 -5.26 20.73 -10.49
N PRO A 99 -6.33 21.25 -9.86
CA PRO A 99 -7.68 20.97 -10.28
C PRO A 99 -7.89 21.54 -11.69
N SER A 100 -7.97 20.65 -12.68
CA SER A 100 -8.28 21.02 -14.06
C SER A 100 -9.55 20.30 -14.52
N PRO A 101 -10.41 20.96 -15.31
CA PRO A 101 -11.66 20.36 -15.79
C PRO A 101 -11.43 19.15 -16.73
N PHE A 102 -10.21 18.97 -17.22
CA PHE A 102 -9.80 17.84 -18.06
C PHE A 102 -9.22 16.66 -17.26
N ASN A 103 -8.88 16.86 -15.98
CA ASN A 103 -8.32 15.83 -15.11
C ASN A 103 -9.30 15.53 -13.98
N THR A 104 -10.47 15.02 -14.33
CA THR A 104 -11.53 14.65 -13.37
C THR A 104 -11.45 13.18 -13.00
N CYS A 105 -11.79 12.89 -11.75
CA CYS A 105 -11.91 11.52 -11.23
C CYS A 105 -13.26 10.96 -11.70
N SER A 106 -13.30 9.73 -12.22
CA SER A 106 -14.58 9.04 -12.43
C SER A 106 -15.23 8.77 -11.06
N LEU A 107 -16.55 8.94 -10.97
CA LEU A 107 -17.30 8.57 -9.76
C LEU A 107 -17.57 7.06 -9.68
N PHE A 108 -17.39 6.36 -10.80
CA PHE A 108 -17.58 4.92 -10.89
C PHE A 108 -16.21 4.21 -10.95
N PRO A 109 -16.00 3.17 -10.14
CA PRO A 109 -14.79 2.39 -10.21
C PRO A 109 -14.78 1.50 -11.46
N ASP A 110 -13.64 1.46 -12.15
CA ASP A 110 -13.42 0.59 -13.31
C ASP A 110 -12.89 -0.76 -12.83
N PHE A 111 -13.73 -1.51 -12.09
CA PHE A 111 -13.36 -2.87 -11.68
C PHE A 111 -13.59 -3.87 -12.83
N PRO A 112 -12.70 -4.86 -13.00
CA PRO A 112 -12.94 -5.91 -13.97
C PRO A 112 -14.19 -6.72 -13.58
N SER A 113 -14.92 -7.22 -14.59
CA SER A 113 -16.22 -7.90 -14.40
C SER A 113 -16.18 -9.11 -13.46
N TRP A 114 -15.01 -9.71 -13.27
CA TRP A 114 -14.81 -10.86 -12.37
C TRP A 114 -14.57 -10.48 -10.90
N LEU A 115 -14.37 -9.19 -10.58
CA LEU A 115 -14.13 -8.73 -9.20
C LEU A 115 -14.80 -7.36 -8.90
N PRO A 116 -16.14 -7.27 -8.88
CA PRO A 116 -16.86 -6.05 -8.52
C PRO A 116 -16.85 -5.83 -7.00
N LEU A 117 -15.72 -5.31 -6.47
CA LEU A 117 -15.52 -5.05 -5.04
C LEU A 117 -16.50 -4.04 -4.46
N ASP A 118 -16.92 -3.07 -5.27
CA ASP A 118 -17.90 -2.03 -4.93
C ASP A 118 -19.29 -2.63 -4.63
N VAL A 119 -19.68 -3.68 -5.36
CA VAL A 119 -20.95 -4.38 -5.17
C VAL A 119 -20.86 -5.38 -4.01
N TRP A 120 -19.73 -6.07 -3.86
CA TRP A 120 -19.56 -7.08 -2.81
C TRP A 120 -19.45 -6.47 -1.41
N PHE A 121 -18.69 -5.37 -1.27
CA PHE A 121 -18.46 -4.71 0.01
C PHE A 121 -18.72 -3.19 -0.09
N PRO A 122 -19.98 -2.77 -0.25
CA PRO A 122 -20.32 -1.37 -0.46
C PRO A 122 -20.02 -0.48 0.75
N TRP A 123 -19.98 -1.04 1.97
CA TRP A 123 -19.56 -0.28 3.16
C TRP A 123 -18.08 0.14 3.10
N TRP A 124 -17.26 -0.59 2.32
CA TRP A 124 -15.80 -0.43 2.28
C TRP A 124 -15.31 0.23 0.99
N PHE A 125 -15.89 -0.13 -0.16
CA PHE A 125 -15.37 0.23 -1.48
C PHE A 125 -16.32 1.07 -2.34
N LYS A 126 -17.38 1.64 -1.76
CA LYS A 126 -18.27 2.54 -2.50
C LYS A 126 -17.72 3.98 -2.48
N PRO A 127 -17.40 4.58 -3.63
CA PRO A 127 -17.02 6.00 -3.68
C PRO A 127 -18.23 6.89 -3.41
N LEU A 128 -18.04 7.92 -2.59
CA LEU A 128 -19.11 8.83 -2.14
C LEU A 128 -18.77 10.31 -2.35
N ALA A 129 -17.55 10.63 -2.81
CA ALA A 129 -17.05 11.99 -3.00
C ALA A 129 -16.11 12.08 -4.21
N GLU A 130 -15.92 13.31 -4.70
CA GLU A 130 -14.96 13.64 -5.75
C GLU A 130 -13.53 13.71 -5.20
N CYS A 131 -12.55 13.31 -6.02
CA CYS A 131 -11.14 13.22 -5.60
C CYS A 131 -10.45 14.59 -5.44
N SER A 132 -11.07 15.69 -5.88
CA SER A 132 -10.57 17.06 -5.73
C SER A 132 -11.03 17.74 -4.44
N GLU A 133 -11.93 17.11 -3.68
CA GLU A 133 -12.45 17.66 -2.43
C GLU A 133 -11.45 17.44 -1.29
N ARG A 134 -11.05 18.53 -0.60
CA ARG A 134 -10.19 18.46 0.58
C ARG A 134 -11.02 18.19 1.81
N GLN A 135 -10.95 16.97 2.33
CA GLN A 135 -11.79 16.52 3.44
C GLN A 135 -11.07 16.54 4.80
N TRP A 136 -9.74 16.40 4.80
CA TRP A 136 -8.96 16.34 6.04
C TRP A 136 -7.52 16.79 5.82
N SER A 137 -7.06 17.67 6.71
CA SER A 137 -5.68 18.12 6.79
C SER A 137 -5.14 18.01 8.22
N MET A 138 -3.86 17.64 8.33
CA MET A 138 -3.12 17.59 9.59
C MET A 138 -1.72 18.14 9.36
N LEU A 139 -1.27 19.03 10.26
CA LEU A 139 0.00 19.77 10.12
C LEU A 139 0.11 20.57 8.81
N GLY A 140 -1.03 20.95 8.21
CA GLY A 140 -1.07 21.65 6.92
C GLY A 140 -0.87 20.73 5.71
N TRP A 141 -0.77 19.41 5.92
CA TRP A 141 -0.73 18.42 4.85
C TRP A 141 -2.06 17.69 4.73
N GLU A 142 -2.45 17.42 3.49
CA GLU A 142 -3.67 16.68 3.17
C GLU A 142 -3.43 15.18 3.30
N LEU A 143 -4.49 14.41 3.55
CA LEU A 143 -4.42 12.94 3.70
C LEU A 143 -3.65 12.23 2.55
N PRO A 144 -3.83 12.59 1.27
CA PRO A 144 -3.10 11.96 0.16
C PRO A 144 -1.59 12.20 0.21
N GLN A 145 -1.14 13.35 0.73
CA GLN A 145 0.28 13.68 0.84
C GLN A 145 0.97 12.81 1.91
N TRP A 146 0.28 12.54 3.02
CA TRP A 146 0.73 11.57 4.02
C TRP A 146 0.86 10.17 3.44
N LEU A 147 -0.06 9.75 2.57
CA LEU A 147 0.01 8.45 1.90
C LEU A 147 1.20 8.35 0.95
N VAL A 148 1.52 9.41 0.19
CA VAL A 148 2.75 9.45 -0.63
C VAL A 148 3.99 9.21 0.23
N LEU A 149 4.08 9.86 1.39
CA LEU A 149 5.20 9.68 2.32
C LEU A 149 5.27 8.24 2.84
N ILE A 150 4.15 7.67 3.27
CA ILE A 150 4.08 6.29 3.79
C ILE A 150 4.47 5.28 2.71
N PHE A 151 3.91 5.38 1.50
CA PHE A 151 4.28 4.49 0.39
C PHE A 151 5.75 4.63 -0.01
N SER A 152 6.29 5.86 0.02
CA SER A 152 7.73 6.10 -0.23
C SER A 152 8.62 5.42 0.81
N LEU A 153 8.25 5.48 2.10
CA LEU A 153 8.98 4.77 3.16
C LEU A 153 8.93 3.26 2.97
N TYR A 154 7.76 2.69 2.64
CA TYR A 154 7.65 1.26 2.33
C TYR A 154 8.51 0.87 1.11
N LEU A 155 8.58 1.72 0.08
CA LEU A 155 9.44 1.48 -1.09
C LEU A 155 10.92 1.44 -0.70
N LEU A 156 11.36 2.37 0.15
CA LEU A 156 12.74 2.41 0.63
C LEU A 156 13.09 1.15 1.44
N VAL A 157 12.20 0.71 2.34
CA VAL A 157 12.40 -0.53 3.10
C VAL A 157 12.45 -1.73 2.15
N TRP A 158 11.56 -1.79 1.16
CA TRP A 158 11.56 -2.86 0.16
C TRP A 158 12.88 -2.90 -0.64
N LEU A 159 13.38 -1.73 -1.08
CA LEU A 159 14.68 -1.61 -1.76
C LEU A 159 15.84 -2.09 -0.88
N MET A 160 15.82 -1.76 0.40
CA MET A 160 16.82 -2.24 1.36
C MET A 160 16.76 -3.77 1.52
N VAL A 161 15.56 -4.33 1.62
CA VAL A 161 15.37 -5.78 1.78
C VAL A 161 15.76 -6.56 0.52
N ILE A 162 15.41 -6.07 -0.67
CA ILE A 162 15.74 -6.77 -1.92
C ILE A 162 17.25 -6.71 -2.21
N THR A 163 17.91 -5.58 -1.97
CA THR A 163 19.36 -5.45 -2.13
C THR A 163 20.12 -6.35 -1.15
N ALA A 164 19.70 -6.39 0.12
CA ALA A 164 20.29 -7.30 1.11
C ALA A 164 20.14 -8.78 0.70
N ASN A 165 18.99 -9.16 0.15
CA ASN A 165 18.76 -10.51 -0.34
C ASN A 165 19.57 -10.87 -1.60
N LEU A 166 19.75 -9.92 -2.52
CA LEU A 166 20.56 -10.10 -3.74
C LEU A 166 22.06 -10.20 -3.43
N LEU A 167 22.58 -9.34 -2.55
CA LEU A 167 23.99 -9.36 -2.15
C LEU A 167 24.35 -10.66 -1.42
N THR A 168 23.44 -11.15 -0.56
CA THR A 168 23.63 -12.43 0.15
C THR A 168 23.67 -13.63 -0.80
N HIS A 169 22.91 -13.58 -1.91
CA HIS A 169 22.92 -14.67 -2.88
C HIS A 169 24.29 -14.80 -3.57
N ARG A 170 24.94 -13.67 -3.89
CA ARG A 170 26.26 -13.69 -4.55
C ARG A 170 27.34 -14.32 -3.67
N TYR A 171 27.32 -14.04 -2.37
CA TYR A 171 28.33 -14.55 -1.40
C TYR A 171 28.26 -16.06 -1.11
N LEU A 172 27.20 -16.76 -1.53
CA LEU A 172 27.03 -18.20 -1.34
C LEU A 172 27.33 -19.01 -2.61
N THR A 173 27.50 -18.33 -3.74
CA THR A 173 27.84 -18.92 -5.04
C THR A 173 29.31 -18.76 -5.41
N ASP A 174 30.06 -17.99 -4.61
CA ASP A 174 31.54 -17.88 -4.64
C ASP A 174 32.12 -18.70 -3.48
#